data_AF-A0A6M3ZJ97-F1
#
_entry.id   AF-A0A6M3ZJ97-F1
#
_cell.length_a   1.000
_cell.length_b   1.000
_cell.length_c   1.000
_cell.angle_alpha   90.00
_cell.angle_beta   90.00
_cell.angle_gamma   90.00
#
_symmetry.space_group_name_H-M   'P 1'
#
loop_
_entity.id
_entity.type
_entity.pdbx_description
1 polymer ?
#
loop_
_entity_poly.entity_id
_entity_poly.type
_entity_poly.pdbx_seq_one_letter_code
_entity_poly.pdbx_strand_id
1 'polypeptide(L)'
;MQLSGKNCWTKKMANEEPEGTQQPAWEGGDSRSLVVATTNHQIHEMAGMVTPGDSLGSLDNIALGLPGQIEGMPTAPSDRGDEVQDRFRYQWAVGAHLLTLAITGKTPCVALWCEHHDDFLIEEPSGTFVAVQVKSDSRENAKWRVTDSAFLNSIKRFCELEEKYGSQISQYEFCSNSGPYIPGENTESDKTKASSPMGLREACVEALGKDTIKAPYAGAFQAMCGSTGCNPSTLFIVLRKLKFRNGPPLRGYLDTLIAKSVPAMPNCSTLPVPRLQVVRDELMRLVESACGIPSGGVDGVLAYIASNGRPEVSIRGKCILVSAAKACVEQASQSTFRYVRCGESMSLGHMRGQKSVLQAKLNNAYIHQYFEPLWKRALAAEERLMAMALAEPETTEELLNQLESTVLVECQDAEALARREVDERKRGALIYSTVLENLIAIAKNEPSRVHNESKDTLMGMAGLLSGSCKFAWGVPLEGEKDGV
;
A
#
# COMPACT_ATOMS: atom_id res chain seq x y z
N MET A 1 1.39 4.65 63.63
CA MET A 1 2.31 3.49 63.69
C MET A 1 3.05 3.47 62.35
N GLN A 2 4.07 4.33 62.14
CA GLN A 2 5.52 4.06 62.37
C GLN A 2 5.94 2.76 61.64
N LEU A 3 6.77 2.75 60.60
CA LEU A 3 8.18 3.15 60.47
C LEU A 3 8.56 3.19 58.96
N SER A 4 9.31 4.19 58.44
CA SER A 4 10.79 4.25 58.36
C SER A 4 11.42 3.10 57.55
N GLY A 5 12.36 3.27 56.62
CA GLY A 5 13.23 4.39 56.30
C GLY A 5 14.26 3.97 55.25
N LYS A 6 14.90 4.98 54.67
CA LYS A 6 15.99 4.94 53.69
C LYS A 6 17.23 4.20 54.20
N ASN A 7 18.03 3.63 53.30
CA ASN A 7 19.45 3.97 53.08
C ASN A 7 20.17 2.86 52.28
N CYS A 8 20.87 3.24 51.21
CA CYS A 8 22.11 2.56 50.85
C CYS A 8 23.14 3.60 50.42
N TRP A 9 24.24 3.63 51.15
CA TRP A 9 25.38 4.54 51.02
C TRP A 9 26.47 3.95 50.13
N THR A 10 27.25 4.89 49.60
CA THR A 10 28.46 4.85 48.78
C THR A 10 29.69 4.16 49.40
N LYS A 11 30.62 3.72 48.51
CA LYS A 11 32.12 3.75 48.56
C LYS A 11 32.72 2.46 47.97
N LYS A 12 33.85 2.39 47.27
CA LYS A 12 34.88 3.31 46.71
C LYS A 12 35.81 2.39 45.86
N MET A 13 36.32 2.84 44.70
CA MET A 13 37.76 3.08 44.36
C MET A 13 38.73 1.88 44.58
N ALA A 14 39.71 1.53 43.74
CA ALA A 14 40.41 2.18 42.62
C ALA A 14 41.32 1.16 41.86
N ASN A 15 41.86 1.59 40.71
CA ASN A 15 43.17 1.29 40.10
C ASN A 15 43.44 -0.15 39.61
N GLU A 16 44.04 -0.41 38.44
CA GLU A 16 45.19 0.23 37.79
C GLU A 16 45.24 -0.19 36.29
N GLU A 17 45.48 0.76 35.37
CA GLU A 17 46.09 0.50 34.05
C GLU A 17 47.63 0.51 34.20
N PRO A 18 48.39 0.05 33.19
CA PRO A 18 48.95 1.05 32.27
C PRO A 18 48.99 0.67 30.77
N GLU A 19 48.79 1.72 29.97
CA GLU A 19 49.39 2.15 28.69
C GLU A 19 50.66 1.40 28.22
N GLY A 20 51.05 1.27 26.95
CA GLY A 20 50.77 1.88 25.64
C GLY A 20 51.83 1.28 24.67
N THR A 21 51.75 1.35 23.34
CA THR A 21 52.34 2.45 22.53
C THR A 21 52.16 2.15 21.01
N GLN A 22 51.49 3.08 20.31
CA GLN A 22 51.68 3.65 18.95
C GLN A 22 51.95 2.81 17.68
N GLN A 23 51.23 3.22 16.61
CA GLN A 23 51.26 2.88 15.15
C GLN A 23 52.54 3.41 14.43
N PRO A 24 52.70 3.47 13.06
CA PRO A 24 51.89 3.02 11.90
C PRO A 24 52.71 2.40 10.71
N ALA A 25 52.05 1.93 9.63
CA ALA A 25 52.52 2.01 8.23
C ALA A 25 51.46 1.55 7.21
N TRP A 26 51.45 2.20 6.04
CA TRP A 26 50.53 2.07 4.90
C TRP A 26 50.99 1.03 3.84
N GLU A 27 50.06 0.74 2.92
CA GLU A 27 50.19 0.24 1.52
C GLU A 27 49.88 -1.23 1.19
N GLY A 28 49.08 -1.40 0.11
CA GLY A 28 49.05 -2.59 -0.75
C GLY A 28 47.67 -3.25 -0.92
N GLY A 29 46.95 -2.91 -2.00
CA GLY A 29 45.69 -3.56 -2.39
C GLY A 29 45.86 -4.93 -3.04
N ASP A 30 44.76 -5.68 -3.20
CA ASP A 30 44.29 -6.16 -4.51
C ASP A 30 42.91 -6.85 -4.37
N SER A 31 42.09 -6.72 -5.40
CA SER A 31 40.73 -7.24 -5.50
C SER A 31 40.74 -8.70 -5.94
N ARG A 32 40.06 -9.59 -5.21
CA ARG A 32 39.72 -10.93 -5.71
C ARG A 32 38.23 -11.23 -5.53
N SER A 33 37.54 -11.19 -6.67
CA SER A 33 36.21 -11.70 -6.89
C SER A 33 36.17 -13.22 -6.65
N LEU A 34 35.26 -13.67 -5.77
CA LEU A 34 34.92 -15.08 -5.62
C LEU A 34 33.88 -15.47 -6.68
N VAL A 35 34.31 -16.29 -7.63
CA VAL A 35 33.46 -17.01 -8.58
C VAL A 35 32.91 -18.26 -7.89
N VAL A 36 31.59 -18.38 -7.77
CA VAL A 36 30.93 -19.60 -7.29
C VAL A 36 30.65 -20.49 -8.50
N ALA A 37 31.26 -21.67 -8.48
CA ALA A 37 31.09 -22.73 -9.46
C ALA A 37 29.73 -23.43 -9.30
N THR A 38 29.00 -23.62 -10.41
CA THR A 38 27.89 -24.57 -10.50
C THR A 38 28.30 -25.76 -11.36
N THR A 39 28.18 -26.93 -10.77
CA THR A 39 28.51 -28.25 -11.30
C THR A 39 27.50 -28.70 -12.37
N ASN A 40 28.03 -29.11 -13.52
CA ASN A 40 27.30 -29.71 -14.63
C ASN A 40 27.19 -31.24 -14.44
N HIS A 41 26.00 -31.81 -14.61
CA HIS A 41 25.82 -33.25 -14.85
C HIS A 41 25.04 -33.49 -16.15
N GLN A 42 25.82 -33.91 -17.15
CA GLN A 42 25.57 -34.89 -18.22
C GLN A 42 24.13 -35.24 -18.63
N ILE A 43 23.81 -35.00 -19.90
CA ILE A 43 22.87 -35.80 -20.69
C ILE A 43 23.64 -36.37 -21.90
N HIS A 44 23.44 -37.67 -22.13
CA HIS A 44 24.08 -38.49 -23.14
C HIS A 44 23.62 -38.21 -24.59
N GLU A 45 24.58 -38.49 -25.48
CA GLU A 45 24.60 -38.60 -26.95
C GLU A 45 23.34 -39.16 -27.65
N MET A 46 23.07 -38.70 -28.88
CA MET A 46 23.37 -39.44 -30.11
C MET A 46 23.33 -38.53 -31.35
N ALA A 47 24.36 -38.64 -32.18
CA ALA A 47 24.59 -37.91 -33.41
C ALA A 47 23.85 -38.54 -34.62
N GLY A 48 23.45 -37.70 -35.58
CA GLY A 48 22.93 -38.12 -36.88
C GLY A 48 22.97 -37.02 -37.93
N MET A 49 24.06 -37.01 -38.71
CA MET A 49 24.22 -36.50 -40.10
C MET A 49 23.71 -35.08 -40.45
N VAL A 50 24.65 -34.15 -40.59
CA VAL A 50 24.49 -32.92 -41.41
C VAL A 50 25.49 -32.99 -42.57
N THR A 51 24.98 -32.93 -43.80
CA THR A 51 25.76 -32.69 -45.02
C THR A 51 26.04 -31.19 -45.18
N PRO A 52 27.24 -30.78 -45.62
CA PRO A 52 27.61 -29.37 -45.74
C PRO A 52 27.11 -28.78 -47.06
N GLY A 53 26.36 -27.68 -46.98
CA GLY A 53 25.91 -26.92 -48.14
C GLY A 53 25.61 -25.48 -47.74
N ASP A 54 26.60 -24.62 -48.01
CA ASP A 54 26.47 -23.21 -48.38
C ASP A 54 25.55 -22.28 -47.57
N SER A 55 26.15 -21.51 -46.67
CA SER A 55 26.55 -20.11 -46.95
C SER A 55 26.55 -19.28 -45.66
N LEU A 56 27.69 -18.64 -45.41
CA LEU A 56 27.90 -17.66 -44.36
C LEU A 56 27.01 -16.44 -44.63
N GLY A 57 25.81 -16.44 -44.05
CA GLY A 57 24.93 -15.28 -44.00
C GLY A 57 24.88 -14.71 -42.59
N SER A 58 25.58 -13.59 -42.37
CA SER A 58 25.29 -12.59 -41.33
C SER A 58 24.94 -13.11 -39.92
N LEU A 59 25.96 -13.30 -39.09
CA LEU A 59 25.81 -13.44 -37.63
C LEU A 59 25.57 -12.11 -36.90
N ASP A 60 25.18 -11.06 -37.63
CA ASP A 60 24.78 -9.77 -37.06
C ASP A 60 23.26 -9.64 -37.11
N ASN A 61 22.67 -9.38 -35.94
CA ASN A 61 21.24 -9.25 -35.63
C ASN A 61 20.41 -10.56 -35.53
N ILE A 62 20.80 -11.46 -34.62
CA ILE A 62 19.76 -12.18 -33.88
C ILE A 62 19.21 -11.19 -32.85
N ALA A 63 18.20 -10.42 -33.26
CA ALA A 63 17.35 -9.74 -32.27
C ALA A 63 16.91 -10.81 -31.27
N LEU A 64 17.05 -10.56 -29.98
CA LEU A 64 16.48 -11.39 -28.93
C LEU A 64 14.96 -11.42 -29.13
N GLY A 65 14.50 -12.34 -29.97
CA GLY A 65 13.09 -12.60 -30.18
C GLY A 65 12.47 -12.93 -28.82
N LEU A 66 11.26 -12.42 -28.58
CA LEU A 66 10.56 -12.68 -27.34
C LEU A 66 10.47 -14.20 -27.11
N PRO A 67 10.82 -14.71 -25.91
CA PRO A 67 10.68 -16.13 -25.60
C PRO A 67 9.24 -16.61 -25.86
N GLY A 68 9.07 -17.65 -26.68
CA GLY A 68 7.77 -18.30 -26.92
C GLY A 68 7.10 -18.06 -28.27
N GLN A 69 7.80 -17.51 -29.28
CA GLN A 69 7.25 -17.38 -30.63
C GLN A 69 6.97 -18.75 -31.28
N ILE A 70 5.69 -19.06 -31.50
CA ILE A 70 5.26 -20.15 -32.39
C ILE A 70 5.36 -19.63 -33.83
N GLU A 71 6.13 -20.32 -34.68
CA GLU A 71 6.20 -20.06 -36.14
C GLU A 71 6.59 -18.62 -36.54
N GLY A 72 7.37 -17.91 -35.71
CA GLY A 72 7.86 -16.57 -36.05
C GLY A 72 6.79 -15.47 -36.07
N MET A 73 5.58 -15.75 -35.58
CA MET A 73 4.55 -14.74 -35.41
C MET A 73 4.65 -14.07 -34.03
N PRO A 74 4.46 -12.74 -33.94
CA PRO A 74 4.42 -12.03 -32.66
C PRO A 74 3.25 -12.56 -31.84
N THR A 75 3.58 -13.42 -30.89
CA THR A 75 2.67 -13.90 -29.84
C THR A 75 2.97 -13.07 -28.59
N ALA A 76 1.92 -12.61 -27.90
CA ALA A 76 2.11 -11.90 -26.65
C ALA A 76 2.92 -12.80 -25.70
N PRO A 77 4.05 -12.34 -25.14
CA PRO A 77 4.87 -13.16 -24.27
C PRO A 77 4.03 -13.58 -23.06
N SER A 78 3.85 -14.89 -22.87
CA SER A 78 3.24 -15.42 -21.63
C SER A 78 4.30 -15.36 -20.55
N ASP A 79 4.30 -14.25 -19.81
CA ASP A 79 5.10 -14.10 -18.62
C ASP A 79 4.35 -14.68 -17.43
N ARG A 80 4.72 -15.89 -17.03
CA ARG A 80 4.13 -16.57 -15.87
C ARG A 80 4.29 -15.76 -14.59
N GLY A 81 5.32 -14.91 -14.48
CA GLY A 81 5.53 -13.99 -13.38
C GLY A 81 4.47 -12.89 -13.35
N ASP A 82 4.25 -12.22 -14.48
CA ASP A 82 3.21 -11.18 -14.61
C ASP A 82 1.80 -11.75 -14.39
N GLU A 83 1.51 -12.93 -14.93
CA GLU A 83 0.23 -13.62 -14.74
C GLU A 83 -0.05 -13.96 -13.26
N VAL A 84 0.99 -14.37 -12.50
CA VAL A 84 0.86 -14.64 -11.07
C VAL A 84 0.66 -13.35 -10.28
N GLN A 85 1.43 -12.31 -10.59
CA GLN A 85 1.27 -10.99 -9.96
C GLN A 85 -0.10 -10.37 -10.26
N ASP A 86 -0.62 -10.53 -11.48
CA ASP A 86 -1.96 -10.03 -11.84
C ASP A 86 -3.08 -10.72 -11.05
N ARG A 87 -2.93 -12.01 -10.70
CA ARG A 87 -3.89 -12.70 -9.83
C ARG A 87 -3.92 -12.13 -8.41
N PHE A 88 -2.76 -11.79 -7.86
CA PHE A 88 -2.69 -11.10 -6.57
C PHE A 88 -3.29 -9.69 -6.65
N ARG A 89 -2.96 -8.93 -7.70
CA ARG A 89 -3.57 -7.62 -7.95
C ARG A 89 -5.09 -7.69 -8.10
N TYR A 90 -5.60 -8.73 -8.78
CA TYR A 90 -7.03 -9.00 -8.89
C TYR A 90 -7.66 -9.25 -7.53
N GLN A 91 -7.03 -10.07 -6.67
CA GLN A 91 -7.50 -10.31 -5.32
C GLN A 91 -7.55 -9.01 -4.49
N TRP A 92 -6.53 -8.16 -4.59
CA TRP A 92 -6.53 -6.84 -3.94
C TRP A 92 -7.64 -5.93 -4.47
N ALA A 93 -7.89 -5.95 -5.78
CA ALA A 93 -9.00 -5.24 -6.39
C ALA A 93 -10.37 -5.75 -5.88
N VAL A 94 -10.52 -7.05 -5.63
CA VAL A 94 -11.71 -7.61 -4.97
C VAL A 94 -11.82 -7.09 -3.53
N GLY A 95 -10.73 -7.07 -2.76
CA GLY A 95 -10.74 -6.49 -1.42
C GLY A 95 -11.14 -5.00 -1.41
N ALA A 96 -10.61 -4.21 -2.33
CA ALA A 96 -10.98 -2.80 -2.51
C ALA A 96 -12.46 -2.64 -2.90
N HIS A 97 -12.98 -3.54 -3.74
CA HIS A 97 -14.41 -3.60 -4.08
C HIS A 97 -15.27 -3.92 -2.85
N LEU A 98 -14.88 -4.88 -2.01
CA LEU A 98 -15.57 -5.20 -0.76
C LEU A 98 -15.59 -4.02 0.22
N LEU A 99 -14.47 -3.31 0.37
CA LEU A 99 -14.40 -2.07 1.16
C LEU A 99 -15.34 -0.99 0.61
N THR A 100 -15.41 -0.84 -0.71
CA THR A 100 -16.37 0.09 -1.34
C THR A 100 -17.81 -0.27 -0.98
N LEU A 101 -18.18 -1.55 -1.05
CA LEU A 101 -19.53 -2.00 -0.68
C LEU A 101 -19.82 -1.77 0.81
N ALA A 102 -18.84 -1.95 1.67
CA ALA A 102 -18.94 -1.66 3.10
C ALA A 102 -19.12 -0.15 3.37
N ILE A 103 -18.30 0.69 2.75
CA ILE A 103 -18.34 2.16 2.88
C ILE A 103 -19.69 2.71 2.42
N THR A 104 -20.21 2.18 1.32
CA THR A 104 -21.51 2.56 0.75
C THR A 104 -22.71 1.95 1.47
N GLY A 105 -22.49 1.12 2.50
CA GLY A 105 -23.55 0.47 3.27
C GLY A 105 -24.29 -0.63 2.51
N LYS A 106 -23.79 -1.07 1.34
CA LYS A 106 -24.37 -2.16 0.55
C LYS A 106 -24.09 -3.54 1.13
N THR A 107 -23.09 -3.66 2.01
CA THR A 107 -22.77 -4.90 2.73
C THR A 107 -22.50 -4.57 4.20
N PRO A 108 -23.19 -5.22 5.16
CA PRO A 108 -22.89 -5.08 6.58
C PRO A 108 -21.44 -5.50 6.84
N CYS A 109 -20.61 -4.56 7.27
CA CYS A 109 -19.20 -4.79 7.49
C CYS A 109 -18.68 -3.73 8.46
N VAL A 110 -17.98 -4.16 9.51
CA VAL A 110 -17.23 -3.29 10.43
C VAL A 110 -15.73 -3.39 10.19
N ALA A 111 -15.25 -4.55 9.76
CA ALA A 111 -13.86 -4.80 9.42
C ALA A 111 -13.71 -5.83 8.31
N LEU A 112 -12.66 -5.69 7.50
CA LEU A 112 -12.23 -6.66 6.51
C LEU A 112 -10.89 -7.26 6.96
N TRP A 113 -10.84 -8.56 7.15
CA TRP A 113 -9.63 -9.30 7.49
C TRP A 113 -9.04 -9.91 6.22
N CYS A 114 -7.75 -9.67 5.98
CA CYS A 114 -7.04 -10.09 4.77
C CYS A 114 -6.08 -11.24 5.08
N GLU A 115 -6.10 -12.31 4.28
CA GLU A 115 -5.19 -13.46 4.44
C GLU A 115 -5.19 -14.00 5.89
N HIS A 116 -6.39 -14.10 6.47
CA HIS A 116 -6.63 -14.57 7.83
C HIS A 116 -7.70 -15.65 7.82
N HIS A 117 -7.27 -16.90 7.98
CA HIS A 117 -8.07 -18.14 7.81
C HIS A 117 -8.66 -18.37 6.41
N ASP A 118 -8.95 -17.33 5.65
CA ASP A 118 -9.38 -17.35 4.25
C ASP A 118 -8.80 -16.15 3.48
N ASP A 119 -9.11 -16.04 2.18
CA ASP A 119 -8.65 -14.92 1.33
C ASP A 119 -9.14 -13.59 1.95
N PHE A 120 -10.43 -13.52 2.29
CA PHE A 120 -11.00 -12.46 3.14
C PHE A 120 -12.02 -12.99 4.16
N LEU A 121 -12.07 -12.37 5.34
CA LEU A 121 -13.21 -12.46 6.26
C LEU A 121 -13.84 -11.08 6.45
N ILE A 122 -15.15 -10.99 6.22
CA ILE A 122 -15.93 -9.78 6.52
C ILE A 122 -16.49 -9.94 7.93
N GLU A 123 -16.12 -9.05 8.83
CA GLU A 123 -16.70 -8.97 10.17
C GLU A 123 -18.00 -8.16 10.12
N GLU A 124 -19.10 -8.79 10.49
CA GLU A 124 -20.42 -8.16 10.54
C GLU A 124 -20.64 -7.43 11.87
N PRO A 125 -21.53 -6.43 11.94
CA PRO A 125 -21.86 -5.75 13.20
C PRO A 125 -22.36 -6.67 14.32
N SER A 126 -22.89 -7.85 13.98
CA SER A 126 -23.31 -8.91 14.91
C SER A 126 -22.14 -9.63 15.58
N GLY A 127 -20.90 -9.42 15.13
CA GLY A 127 -19.73 -10.18 15.57
C GLY A 127 -19.56 -11.54 14.87
N THR A 128 -20.40 -11.83 13.88
CA THR A 128 -20.27 -13.00 12.98
C THR A 128 -19.43 -12.65 11.76
N PHE A 129 -18.99 -13.68 11.04
CA PHE A 129 -18.11 -13.54 9.89
C PHE A 129 -18.72 -14.11 8.61
N VAL A 130 -18.43 -13.45 7.49
CA VAL A 130 -18.61 -14.00 6.15
C VAL A 130 -17.23 -14.36 5.59
N ALA A 131 -17.01 -15.64 5.29
CA ALA A 131 -15.77 -16.10 4.70
C ALA A 131 -15.83 -16.04 3.17
N VAL A 132 -14.87 -15.35 2.54
CA VAL A 132 -14.86 -15.09 1.11
C VAL A 132 -13.64 -15.76 0.47
N GLN A 133 -13.89 -16.61 -0.52
CA GLN A 133 -12.86 -17.19 -1.39
C GLN A 133 -12.91 -16.49 -2.75
N VAL A 134 -11.78 -15.96 -3.20
CA VAL A 134 -11.63 -15.28 -4.49
C VAL A 134 -11.07 -16.24 -5.52
N LYS A 135 -11.73 -16.34 -6.68
CA LYS A 135 -11.27 -17.14 -7.81
C LYS A 135 -11.42 -16.38 -9.12
N SER A 136 -10.46 -16.55 -10.02
CA SER A 136 -10.52 -15.98 -11.36
C SER A 136 -10.52 -17.06 -12.44
N ASP A 137 -11.17 -16.77 -13.55
CA ASP A 137 -11.14 -17.59 -14.77
C ASP A 137 -10.97 -16.68 -15.98
N SER A 138 -9.90 -16.92 -16.76
CA SER A 138 -9.53 -16.12 -17.93
C SER A 138 -10.25 -16.56 -19.21
N ARG A 139 -10.97 -17.69 -19.20
CA ARG A 139 -11.72 -18.16 -20.35
C ARG A 139 -12.89 -17.22 -20.64
N GLU A 140 -13.11 -16.95 -21.90
CA GLU A 140 -14.24 -16.14 -22.35
C GLU A 140 -15.56 -16.82 -21.97
N ASN A 141 -16.52 -16.06 -21.44
CA ASN A 141 -17.82 -16.55 -20.97
C ASN A 141 -17.73 -17.71 -19.95
N ALA A 142 -16.65 -17.79 -19.18
CA ALA A 142 -16.49 -18.79 -18.14
C ALA A 142 -17.69 -18.81 -17.18
N LYS A 143 -18.11 -20.04 -16.82
CA LYS A 143 -19.16 -20.30 -15.84
C LYS A 143 -18.72 -21.44 -14.94
N TRP A 144 -18.82 -21.22 -13.63
CA TRP A 144 -18.42 -22.23 -12.65
C TRP A 144 -19.40 -23.39 -12.59
N ARG A 145 -18.89 -24.62 -12.66
CA ARG A 145 -19.62 -25.88 -12.53
C ARG A 145 -19.21 -26.60 -11.26
N VAL A 146 -20.08 -27.50 -10.78
CA VAL A 146 -19.81 -28.30 -9.56
C VAL A 146 -18.58 -29.20 -9.68
N THR A 147 -18.15 -29.49 -10.90
CA THR A 147 -16.98 -30.33 -11.21
C THR A 147 -15.68 -29.53 -11.33
N ASP A 148 -15.75 -28.20 -11.34
CA ASP A 148 -14.55 -27.39 -11.52
C ASP A 148 -13.67 -27.48 -10.27
N SER A 149 -12.40 -27.84 -10.47
CA SER A 149 -11.46 -28.10 -9.37
C SER A 149 -11.27 -26.90 -8.45
N ALA A 150 -11.20 -25.69 -9.01
CA ALA A 150 -11.09 -24.46 -8.22
C ALA A 150 -12.33 -24.23 -7.33
N PHE A 151 -13.54 -24.53 -7.84
CA PHE A 151 -14.76 -24.46 -7.05
C PHE A 151 -14.77 -25.52 -5.94
N LEU A 152 -14.44 -26.78 -6.28
CA LEU A 152 -14.34 -27.87 -5.31
C LEU A 152 -13.32 -27.59 -4.20
N ASN A 153 -12.18 -26.98 -4.53
CA ASN A 153 -11.16 -26.59 -3.57
C ASN A 153 -11.66 -25.49 -2.61
N SER A 154 -12.41 -24.49 -3.11
CA SER A 154 -13.04 -23.49 -2.26
C SER A 154 -14.10 -24.11 -1.33
N ILE A 155 -14.93 -25.03 -1.84
CA ILE A 155 -15.92 -25.74 -1.00
C ILE A 155 -15.23 -26.58 0.08
N LYS A 156 -14.14 -27.27 -0.26
CA LYS A 156 -13.33 -28.01 0.71
C LYS A 156 -12.82 -27.06 1.80
N ARG A 157 -12.28 -25.90 1.44
CA ARG A 157 -11.82 -24.90 2.39
C ARG A 157 -12.94 -24.40 3.31
N PHE A 158 -14.12 -24.13 2.76
CA PHE A 158 -15.29 -23.75 3.55
C PHE A 158 -15.73 -24.85 4.52
N CYS A 159 -15.64 -26.12 4.14
CA CYS A 159 -15.91 -27.24 5.07
C CYS A 159 -14.89 -27.28 6.22
N GLU A 160 -13.61 -27.08 5.94
CA GLU A 160 -12.56 -26.98 6.97
C GLU A 160 -12.82 -25.83 7.96
N LEU A 161 -13.36 -24.70 7.46
CA LEU A 161 -13.75 -23.56 8.29
C LEU A 161 -15.03 -23.84 9.09
N GLU A 162 -16.04 -24.48 8.50
CA GLU A 162 -17.28 -24.82 9.19
C GLU A 162 -17.04 -25.77 10.36
N GLU A 163 -16.15 -26.76 10.18
CA GLU A 163 -15.79 -27.70 11.24
C GLU A 163 -15.12 -27.04 12.44
N LYS A 164 -14.36 -25.96 12.21
CA LYS A 164 -13.61 -25.26 13.27
C LYS A 164 -14.39 -24.09 13.87
N TYR A 165 -15.09 -23.33 13.04
CA TYR A 165 -15.62 -22.00 13.37
C TYR A 165 -17.07 -21.80 12.90
N GLY A 166 -17.79 -22.85 12.51
CA GLY A 166 -19.11 -22.76 11.88
C GLY A 166 -20.17 -21.98 12.68
N SER A 167 -20.07 -21.93 14.01
CA SER A 167 -20.97 -21.13 14.85
C SER A 167 -20.73 -19.61 14.74
N GLN A 168 -19.54 -19.20 14.31
CA GLN A 168 -19.14 -17.81 14.12
C GLN A 168 -19.30 -17.36 12.65
N ILE A 169 -19.44 -18.30 11.72
CA ILE A 169 -19.57 -18.02 10.29
C ILE A 169 -21.04 -18.02 9.89
N SER A 170 -21.54 -16.84 9.53
CA SER A 170 -22.91 -16.65 9.05
C SER A 170 -23.09 -17.12 7.61
N GLN A 171 -22.04 -16.96 6.78
CA GLN A 171 -22.12 -17.22 5.35
C GLN A 171 -20.74 -17.53 4.72
N TYR A 172 -20.75 -18.29 3.62
CA TYR A 172 -19.60 -18.48 2.75
C TYR A 172 -19.85 -17.83 1.39
N GLU A 173 -18.87 -17.12 0.85
CA GLU A 173 -18.98 -16.43 -0.43
C GLU A 173 -17.91 -16.89 -1.41
N PHE A 174 -18.36 -17.48 -2.51
CA PHE A 174 -17.52 -17.72 -3.67
C PHE A 174 -17.52 -16.47 -4.54
N CYS A 175 -16.44 -15.70 -4.52
CA CYS A 175 -16.30 -14.44 -5.25
C CYS A 175 -15.45 -14.63 -6.50
N SER A 176 -15.97 -14.25 -7.67
CA SER A 176 -15.25 -14.42 -8.94
C SER A 176 -15.65 -13.42 -10.01
N ASN A 177 -14.79 -13.21 -11.00
CA ASN A 177 -15.13 -12.47 -12.23
C ASN A 177 -16.21 -13.18 -13.06
N SER A 178 -16.44 -14.47 -12.80
CA SER A 178 -17.39 -15.31 -13.51
C SER A 178 -18.47 -15.85 -12.58
N GLY A 179 -19.72 -15.86 -13.04
CA GLY A 179 -20.84 -16.40 -12.29
C GLY A 179 -20.94 -17.93 -12.34
N PRO A 180 -21.80 -18.54 -11.50
CA PRO A 180 -22.11 -19.95 -11.60
C PRO A 180 -22.82 -20.28 -12.92
N TYR A 181 -22.65 -21.51 -13.40
CA TYR A 181 -23.44 -22.05 -14.49
C TYR A 181 -24.89 -22.21 -14.05
N ILE A 182 -25.81 -21.59 -14.79
CA ILE A 182 -27.26 -21.72 -14.61
C ILE A 182 -27.80 -22.36 -15.89
N PRO A 183 -28.45 -23.54 -15.80
CA PRO A 183 -29.10 -24.18 -16.95
C PRO A 183 -30.21 -23.28 -17.51
N GLY A 184 -30.44 -23.33 -18.83
CA GLY A 184 -31.58 -22.64 -19.44
C GLY A 184 -32.91 -23.28 -19.01
N GLU A 185 -34.00 -22.51 -19.03
CA GLU A 185 -35.33 -22.94 -18.54
C GLU A 185 -35.82 -24.25 -19.18
N ASN A 186 -35.52 -24.47 -20.46
CA ASN A 186 -35.94 -25.66 -21.22
C ASN A 186 -34.92 -26.82 -21.16
N THR A 187 -33.97 -26.78 -20.22
CA THR A 187 -33.00 -27.87 -20.08
C THR A 187 -33.71 -29.09 -19.51
N GLU A 188 -33.82 -30.18 -20.28
CA GLU A 188 -34.41 -31.43 -19.79
C GLU A 188 -33.37 -32.36 -19.15
N SER A 189 -32.11 -32.27 -19.60
CA SER A 189 -31.03 -33.15 -19.14
C SER A 189 -30.70 -32.96 -17.66
N ASP A 190 -30.97 -34.00 -16.86
CA ASP A 190 -30.63 -34.07 -15.45
C ASP A 190 -29.14 -33.89 -15.18
N LYS A 191 -28.27 -34.43 -16.05
CA LYS A 191 -26.82 -34.24 -15.95
C LYS A 191 -26.44 -32.76 -16.10
N THR A 192 -27.10 -32.07 -17.03
CA THR A 192 -26.86 -30.64 -17.26
C THR A 192 -27.35 -29.80 -16.08
N LYS A 193 -28.54 -30.11 -15.53
CA LYS A 193 -29.05 -29.47 -14.31
C LYS A 193 -28.12 -29.68 -13.12
N ALA A 194 -27.73 -30.93 -12.86
CA ALA A 194 -26.86 -31.33 -11.77
C ALA A 194 -25.46 -30.67 -11.81
N SER A 195 -25.03 -30.19 -12.97
CA SER A 195 -23.75 -29.49 -13.11
C SER A 195 -23.75 -28.06 -12.54
N SER A 196 -24.93 -27.51 -12.22
CA SER A 196 -25.10 -26.15 -11.68
C SER A 196 -24.77 -26.07 -10.19
N PRO A 197 -23.77 -25.28 -9.79
CA PRO A 197 -23.52 -25.01 -8.38
C PRO A 197 -24.69 -24.29 -7.69
N MET A 198 -25.39 -23.44 -8.45
CA MET A 198 -26.52 -22.68 -7.94
C MET A 198 -27.71 -23.61 -7.64
N GLY A 199 -28.07 -24.47 -8.60
CA GLY A 199 -29.14 -25.44 -8.42
C GLY A 199 -28.85 -26.45 -7.30
N LEU A 200 -27.61 -26.91 -7.17
CA LEU A 200 -27.21 -27.79 -6.06
C LEU A 200 -27.35 -27.09 -4.70
N ARG A 201 -26.93 -25.83 -4.60
CA ARG A 201 -27.08 -25.02 -3.39
C ARG A 201 -28.55 -24.83 -3.03
N GLU A 202 -29.40 -24.48 -4.00
CA GLU A 202 -30.84 -24.29 -3.79
C GLU A 202 -31.52 -25.58 -3.31
N ALA A 203 -31.19 -26.71 -3.94
CA ALA A 203 -31.68 -28.02 -3.51
C ALA A 203 -31.27 -28.36 -2.07
N CYS A 204 -30.09 -27.95 -1.62
CA CYS A 204 -29.66 -28.13 -0.23
C CYS A 204 -30.42 -27.22 0.75
N VAL A 205 -30.79 -26.01 0.32
CA VAL A 205 -31.56 -25.07 1.16
C VAL A 205 -33.00 -25.53 1.34
N GLU A 206 -33.62 -26.07 0.28
CA GLU A 206 -34.98 -26.59 0.31
C GLU A 206 -35.09 -27.94 1.05
N ALA A 207 -34.02 -28.73 1.04
CA ALA A 207 -34.00 -30.02 1.71
C ALA A 207 -34.02 -29.87 3.25
N LEU A 208 -34.79 -30.75 3.91
CA LEU A 208 -34.82 -30.82 5.38
C LEU A 208 -33.51 -31.37 5.95
N GLY A 209 -32.83 -32.22 5.19
CA GLY A 209 -31.53 -32.78 5.50
C GLY A 209 -30.85 -33.36 4.25
N LYS A 210 -29.58 -33.72 4.39
CA LYS A 210 -28.73 -34.22 3.29
C LYS A 210 -29.32 -35.42 2.52
N ASP A 211 -30.08 -36.27 3.20
CA ASP A 211 -30.69 -37.48 2.59
C ASP A 211 -31.99 -37.18 1.84
N THR A 212 -32.51 -35.95 1.97
CA THR A 212 -33.77 -35.50 1.34
C THR A 212 -33.55 -34.58 0.13
N ILE A 213 -32.30 -34.40 -0.29
CA ILE A 213 -31.97 -33.65 -1.50
C ILE A 213 -32.62 -34.35 -2.69
N LYS A 214 -33.40 -33.60 -3.48
CA LYS A 214 -34.12 -34.17 -4.64
C LYS A 214 -33.18 -34.41 -5.81
N ALA A 215 -33.52 -35.40 -6.64
CA ALA A 215 -32.91 -35.54 -7.95
C ALA A 215 -33.16 -34.26 -8.80
N PRO A 216 -32.20 -33.86 -9.66
CA PRO A 216 -30.96 -34.56 -10.00
C PRO A 216 -29.75 -34.20 -9.09
N TYR A 217 -29.93 -33.28 -8.14
CA TYR A 217 -28.84 -32.73 -7.33
C TYR A 217 -28.30 -33.68 -6.26
N ALA A 218 -29.09 -34.67 -5.84
CA ALA A 218 -28.62 -35.71 -4.91
C ALA A 218 -27.34 -36.42 -5.41
N GLY A 219 -27.28 -36.76 -6.70
CA GLY A 219 -26.10 -37.38 -7.31
C GLY A 219 -24.89 -36.45 -7.35
N ALA A 220 -25.11 -35.17 -7.68
CA ALA A 220 -24.06 -34.15 -7.66
C ALA A 220 -23.51 -33.92 -6.24
N PHE A 221 -24.37 -33.92 -5.23
CA PHE A 221 -23.97 -33.80 -3.83
C PHE A 221 -23.05 -34.95 -3.39
N GLN A 222 -23.42 -36.20 -3.73
CA GLN A 222 -22.61 -37.37 -3.40
C GLN A 222 -21.27 -37.38 -4.16
N ALA A 223 -21.29 -37.00 -5.44
CA ALA A 223 -20.06 -36.85 -6.23
C ALA A 223 -19.14 -35.77 -5.66
N MET A 224 -19.70 -34.66 -5.18
CA MET A 224 -18.94 -33.61 -4.51
C MET A 224 -18.34 -34.11 -3.19
N CYS A 225 -19.10 -34.84 -2.36
CA CYS A 225 -18.57 -35.47 -1.15
C CYS A 225 -17.37 -36.37 -1.47
N GLY A 226 -17.49 -37.20 -2.51
CA GLY A 226 -16.39 -38.08 -2.95
C GLY A 226 -15.17 -37.32 -3.47
N SER A 227 -15.38 -36.17 -4.12
CA SER A 227 -14.31 -35.36 -4.72
C SER A 227 -13.58 -34.48 -3.69
N THR A 228 -14.29 -33.94 -2.71
CA THR A 228 -13.71 -33.08 -1.67
C THR A 228 -13.20 -33.87 -0.46
N GLY A 229 -13.77 -35.06 -0.21
CA GLY A 229 -13.51 -35.87 0.98
C GLY A 229 -14.13 -35.30 2.26
N CYS A 230 -14.99 -34.29 2.16
CA CYS A 230 -15.59 -33.62 3.32
C CYS A 230 -16.71 -34.46 3.94
N ASN A 231 -16.97 -34.24 5.23
CA ASN A 231 -18.12 -34.82 5.91
C ASN A 231 -19.43 -34.37 5.22
N PRO A 232 -20.33 -35.28 4.83
CA PRO A 232 -21.58 -34.92 4.15
C PRO A 232 -22.47 -33.96 4.95
N SER A 233 -22.49 -34.07 6.28
CA SER A 233 -23.28 -33.16 7.12
C SER A 233 -22.69 -31.73 7.11
N THR A 234 -21.36 -31.61 7.20
CA THR A 234 -20.66 -30.32 7.09
C THR A 234 -20.88 -29.71 5.71
N LEU A 235 -20.69 -30.48 4.64
CA LEU A 235 -20.88 -30.01 3.27
C LEU A 235 -22.30 -29.48 3.04
N PHE A 236 -23.30 -30.19 3.57
CA PHE A 236 -24.69 -29.75 3.50
C PHE A 236 -24.90 -28.38 4.15
N ILE A 237 -24.32 -28.16 5.34
CA ILE A 237 -24.39 -26.85 6.03
C ILE A 237 -23.68 -25.77 5.22
N VAL A 238 -22.47 -26.04 4.73
CA VAL A 238 -21.70 -25.10 3.90
C VAL A 238 -22.49 -24.70 2.66
N LEU A 239 -23.06 -25.66 1.93
CA LEU A 239 -23.87 -25.36 0.74
C LEU A 239 -25.09 -24.52 1.08
N ARG A 240 -25.75 -24.75 2.22
CA ARG A 240 -26.87 -23.89 2.66
C ARG A 240 -26.45 -22.46 2.97
N LYS A 241 -25.24 -22.28 3.51
CA LYS A 241 -24.62 -20.97 3.81
C LYS A 241 -23.91 -20.34 2.60
N LEU A 242 -23.78 -21.04 1.47
CA LEU A 242 -23.05 -20.56 0.30
C LEU A 242 -23.84 -19.49 -0.47
N LYS A 243 -23.15 -18.42 -0.85
CA LYS A 243 -23.57 -17.44 -1.85
C LYS A 243 -22.48 -17.25 -2.92
N PHE A 244 -22.92 -16.85 -4.11
CA PHE A 244 -22.05 -16.45 -5.20
C PHE A 244 -22.01 -14.93 -5.29
N ARG A 245 -20.80 -14.36 -5.33
CA ARG A 245 -20.58 -12.92 -5.50
C ARG A 245 -19.84 -12.67 -6.81
N ASN A 246 -20.40 -11.80 -7.64
CA ASN A 246 -19.68 -11.31 -8.81
C ASN A 246 -18.69 -10.23 -8.37
N GLY A 247 -17.41 -10.51 -8.58
CA GLY A 247 -16.34 -9.52 -8.47
C GLY A 247 -16.23 -8.67 -9.74
N PRO A 248 -15.25 -7.74 -9.79
CA PRO A 248 -14.92 -7.02 -11.01
C PRO A 248 -14.47 -8.00 -12.12
N PRO A 249 -14.60 -7.63 -13.40
CA PRO A 249 -14.11 -8.43 -14.52
C PRO A 249 -12.59 -8.60 -14.43
N LEU A 250 -12.07 -9.75 -14.87
CA LEU A 250 -10.63 -10.02 -14.81
C LEU A 250 -9.83 -9.08 -15.72
N ARG A 251 -10.39 -8.70 -16.88
CA ARG A 251 -9.83 -7.64 -17.73
C ARG A 251 -10.48 -6.30 -17.39
N GLY A 252 -9.68 -5.28 -17.13
CA GLY A 252 -10.19 -3.94 -16.83
C GLY A 252 -10.84 -3.81 -15.45
N TYR A 253 -10.44 -4.62 -14.46
CA TYR A 253 -10.92 -4.44 -13.08
C TYR A 253 -10.62 -3.03 -12.56
N LEU A 254 -9.44 -2.49 -12.87
CA LEU A 254 -9.02 -1.15 -12.48
C LEU A 254 -9.97 -0.06 -13.02
N ASP A 255 -10.35 -0.16 -14.29
CA ASP A 255 -11.28 0.78 -14.92
C ASP A 255 -12.70 0.60 -14.38
N THR A 256 -13.10 -0.64 -14.10
CA THR A 256 -14.40 -0.96 -13.49
C THR A 256 -14.51 -0.37 -12.09
N LEU A 257 -13.43 -0.41 -11.30
CA LEU A 257 -13.40 0.22 -9.99
C LEU A 257 -13.62 1.74 -10.12
N ILE A 258 -12.95 2.41 -11.06
CA ILE A 258 -13.09 3.86 -11.29
C ILE A 258 -14.46 4.23 -11.85
N ALA A 259 -15.01 3.42 -12.74
CA ALA A 259 -16.28 3.76 -13.41
C ALA A 259 -17.51 3.48 -12.52
N LYS A 260 -17.45 2.46 -11.64
CA LYS A 260 -18.63 1.97 -10.91
C LYS A 260 -18.49 1.94 -9.40
N SER A 261 -17.32 1.54 -8.89
CA SER A 261 -17.15 1.28 -7.45
C SER A 261 -16.80 2.56 -6.71
N VAL A 262 -15.67 3.19 -7.04
CA VAL A 262 -15.13 4.36 -6.35
C VAL A 262 -16.09 5.55 -6.37
N PRO A 263 -16.73 5.93 -7.51
CA PRO A 263 -17.65 7.07 -7.55
C PRO A 263 -18.90 6.90 -6.68
N ALA A 264 -19.26 5.66 -6.32
CA ALA A 264 -20.42 5.39 -5.48
C ALA A 264 -20.16 5.71 -4.00
N MET A 265 -18.89 5.90 -3.60
CA MET A 265 -18.52 6.26 -2.23
C MET A 265 -18.81 7.74 -1.93
N PRO A 266 -19.04 8.10 -0.65
CA PRO A 266 -19.19 9.49 -0.25
C PRO A 266 -18.02 10.36 -0.73
N ASN A 267 -18.31 11.59 -1.15
CA ASN A 267 -17.33 12.58 -1.62
C ASN A 267 -16.51 12.18 -2.86
N CYS A 268 -16.85 11.08 -3.55
CA CYS A 268 -16.13 10.62 -4.74
C CYS A 268 -16.88 10.88 -6.06
N SER A 269 -18.20 11.05 -6.04
CA SER A 269 -19.02 11.13 -7.26
C SER A 269 -18.73 12.33 -8.16
N THR A 270 -18.20 13.43 -7.60
CA THR A 270 -17.86 14.67 -8.30
C THR A 270 -16.38 14.79 -8.64
N LEU A 271 -15.56 13.80 -8.27
CA LEU A 271 -14.12 13.86 -8.48
C LEU A 271 -13.76 13.60 -9.96
N PRO A 272 -12.72 14.26 -10.49
CA PRO A 272 -12.21 13.96 -11.81
C PRO A 272 -11.52 12.57 -11.83
N VAL A 273 -11.46 11.95 -13.01
CA VAL A 273 -10.90 10.60 -13.21
C VAL A 273 -9.50 10.40 -12.60
N PRO A 274 -8.53 11.33 -12.75
CA PRO A 274 -7.22 11.18 -12.11
C PRO A 274 -7.29 11.08 -10.58
N ARG A 275 -8.32 11.66 -9.96
CA ARG A 275 -8.46 11.60 -8.51
C ARG A 275 -9.19 10.35 -8.04
N LEU A 276 -10.14 9.86 -8.83
CA LEU A 276 -10.71 8.53 -8.65
C LEU A 276 -9.64 7.43 -8.75
N GLN A 277 -8.63 7.60 -9.63
CA GLN A 277 -7.47 6.71 -9.72
C GLN A 277 -6.69 6.69 -8.41
N VAL A 278 -6.38 7.86 -7.82
CA VAL A 278 -5.68 7.92 -6.53
C VAL A 278 -6.48 7.25 -5.41
N VAL A 279 -7.79 7.50 -5.32
CA VAL A 279 -8.64 6.83 -4.32
C VAL A 279 -8.66 5.31 -4.51
N ARG A 280 -8.76 4.83 -5.77
CA ARG A 280 -8.66 3.40 -6.10
C ARG A 280 -7.33 2.82 -5.63
N ASP A 281 -6.22 3.48 -5.95
CA ASP A 281 -4.88 2.99 -5.67
C ASP A 281 -4.60 2.95 -4.17
N GLU A 282 -5.07 3.94 -3.42
CA GLU A 282 -4.96 3.94 -1.95
C GLU A 282 -5.79 2.83 -1.30
N LEU A 283 -6.99 2.54 -1.80
CA LEU A 283 -7.79 1.41 -1.32
C LEU A 283 -7.12 0.06 -1.64
N MET A 284 -6.58 -0.09 -2.85
CA MET A 284 -5.86 -1.31 -3.23
C MET A 284 -4.58 -1.47 -2.41
N ARG A 285 -3.81 -0.40 -2.20
CA ARG A 285 -2.60 -0.39 -1.36
C ARG A 285 -2.90 -0.75 0.08
N LEU A 286 -4.03 -0.32 0.62
CA LEU A 286 -4.48 -0.69 1.96
C LEU A 286 -4.68 -2.21 2.08
N VAL A 287 -5.32 -2.81 1.08
CA VAL A 287 -5.55 -4.27 1.01
C VAL A 287 -4.25 -5.02 0.79
N GLU A 288 -3.42 -4.60 -0.18
CA GLU A 288 -2.09 -5.15 -0.44
C GLU A 288 -1.24 -5.18 0.83
N SER A 289 -1.19 -4.06 1.56
CA SER A 289 -0.43 -3.94 2.80
C SER A 289 -0.92 -4.92 3.86
N ALA A 290 -2.24 -5.11 3.99
CA ALA A 290 -2.83 -6.06 4.94
C ALA A 290 -2.58 -7.52 4.54
N CYS A 291 -2.72 -7.85 3.24
CA CYS A 291 -2.41 -9.18 2.70
C CYS A 291 -0.93 -9.55 2.86
N GLY A 292 -0.02 -8.59 2.67
CA GLY A 292 1.42 -8.81 2.67
C GLY A 292 2.04 -9.08 4.04
N ILE A 293 1.28 -8.93 5.14
CA ILE A 293 1.80 -9.19 6.49
C ILE A 293 1.99 -10.70 6.69
N PRO A 294 3.24 -11.17 6.92
CA PRO A 294 3.52 -12.59 7.06
C PRO A 294 2.78 -13.21 8.26
N SER A 295 2.09 -14.31 8.01
CA SER A 295 1.47 -15.13 9.06
C SER A 295 2.52 -16.10 9.61
N GLY A 296 3.45 -15.60 10.43
CA GLY A 296 4.34 -16.41 11.28
C GLY A 296 5.74 -16.70 10.71
N GLY A 297 6.76 -16.40 11.52
CA GLY A 297 8.09 -16.98 11.43
C GLY A 297 8.44 -17.63 12.77
N VAL A 298 8.47 -18.96 12.80
CA VAL A 298 9.07 -19.84 13.84
C VAL A 298 8.89 -19.39 15.31
N ASP A 299 7.70 -19.57 15.87
CA ASP A 299 7.51 -20.08 17.25
C ASP A 299 6.04 -20.04 17.69
N GLY A 300 5.43 -21.22 17.75
CA GLY A 300 4.21 -21.43 18.52
C GLY A 300 4.50 -21.54 20.02
N VAL A 301 5.21 -20.60 20.66
CA VAL A 301 5.59 -20.78 22.08
C VAL A 301 5.12 -19.69 23.04
N LEU A 302 4.97 -18.40 22.70
CA LEU A 302 4.56 -17.42 23.73
C LEU A 302 3.73 -16.25 23.18
N ALA A 303 2.54 -16.09 23.76
CA ALA A 303 1.71 -14.87 23.82
C ALA A 303 0.61 -14.66 22.76
N TYR A 304 -0.50 -15.39 22.90
CA TYR A 304 -1.82 -14.96 22.40
C TYR A 304 -2.33 -13.64 23.03
N ILE A 305 -1.60 -13.09 24.02
CA ILE A 305 -1.92 -11.86 24.74
C ILE A 305 -0.59 -11.21 25.13
N ALA A 306 -0.30 -9.98 24.65
CA ALA A 306 0.78 -9.18 25.24
C ALA A 306 0.48 -8.94 26.73
N SER A 307 1.49 -8.71 27.57
CA SER A 307 1.34 -8.52 29.03
C SER A 307 0.36 -7.39 29.47
N ASN A 308 -0.19 -6.64 28.52
CA ASN A 308 -1.22 -5.62 28.70
C ASN A 308 -2.64 -6.04 28.24
N GLY A 309 -2.89 -7.31 27.88
CA GLY A 309 -4.22 -7.78 27.48
C GLY A 309 -4.59 -7.53 26.02
N ARG A 310 -3.66 -7.16 25.13
CA ARG A 310 -3.95 -6.84 23.72
C ARG A 310 -3.38 -7.88 22.74
N PRO A 311 -4.03 -8.13 21.58
CA PRO A 311 -3.50 -9.00 20.54
C PRO A 311 -2.17 -8.47 19.99
N GLU A 312 -1.29 -9.39 19.60
CA GLU A 312 0.00 -9.10 18.98
C GLU A 312 -0.18 -8.31 17.67
N VAL A 313 0.61 -7.25 17.50
CA VAL A 313 0.45 -6.18 16.49
C VAL A 313 0.36 -6.71 15.04
N SER A 314 0.89 -7.90 14.77
CA SER A 314 0.92 -8.54 13.44
C SER A 314 -0.47 -8.98 12.95
N ILE A 315 -1.32 -9.55 13.82
CA ILE A 315 -2.68 -9.97 13.43
C ILE A 315 -3.57 -8.75 13.18
N ARG A 316 -3.39 -7.67 13.97
CA ARG A 316 -4.17 -6.45 13.79
C ARG A 316 -3.87 -5.75 12.48
N GLY A 317 -2.64 -5.84 11.96
CA GLY A 317 -2.30 -5.25 10.68
C GLY A 317 -3.01 -5.90 9.48
N LYS A 318 -3.45 -7.16 9.62
CA LYS A 318 -4.30 -7.84 8.62
C LYS A 318 -5.76 -7.38 8.64
N CYS A 319 -6.17 -6.60 9.64
CA CYS A 319 -7.54 -6.13 9.83
C CYS A 319 -7.68 -4.66 9.38
N ILE A 320 -8.56 -4.43 8.41
CA ILE A 320 -8.90 -3.11 7.91
C ILE A 320 -10.28 -2.74 8.48
N LEU A 321 -10.31 -1.78 9.42
CA LEU A 321 -11.56 -1.20 9.89
C LEU A 321 -12.20 -0.36 8.77
N VAL A 322 -13.52 -0.46 8.60
CA VAL A 322 -14.25 0.35 7.62
C VAL A 322 -14.09 1.84 7.90
N SER A 323 -13.99 2.25 9.17
CA SER A 323 -13.70 3.64 9.54
C SER A 323 -12.32 4.12 9.07
N ALA A 324 -11.30 3.25 9.13
CA ALA A 324 -9.97 3.57 8.62
C ALA A 324 -9.96 3.67 7.09
N ALA A 325 -10.68 2.76 6.40
CA ALA A 325 -10.86 2.85 4.95
C ALA A 325 -11.59 4.13 4.54
N LYS A 326 -12.62 4.57 5.27
CA LYS A 326 -13.30 5.86 5.05
C LYS A 326 -12.35 7.04 5.19
N ALA A 327 -11.54 7.08 6.25
CA ALA A 327 -10.56 8.15 6.45
C ALA A 327 -9.52 8.19 5.32
N CYS A 328 -9.07 7.03 4.84
CA CYS A 328 -8.19 6.91 3.69
C CYS A 328 -8.82 7.50 2.41
N VAL A 329 -10.09 7.15 2.14
CA VAL A 329 -10.85 7.70 1.01
C VAL A 329 -11.01 9.21 1.14
N GLU A 330 -11.38 9.72 2.32
CA GLU A 330 -11.52 11.15 2.57
C GLU A 330 -10.21 11.90 2.29
N GLN A 331 -9.09 11.42 2.82
CA GLN A 331 -7.77 12.01 2.57
C GLN A 331 -7.38 11.96 1.08
N ALA A 332 -7.59 10.83 0.42
CA ALA A 332 -7.29 10.67 -1.00
C ALA A 332 -8.21 11.52 -1.90
N SER A 333 -9.46 11.75 -1.47
CA SER A 333 -10.45 12.56 -2.19
C SER A 333 -10.17 14.06 -2.13
N GLN A 334 -9.43 14.53 -1.13
CA GLN A 334 -9.11 15.95 -1.00
C GLN A 334 -8.21 16.39 -2.16
N SER A 335 -8.62 17.49 -2.80
CA SER A 335 -7.80 18.21 -3.76
C SER A 335 -6.66 18.87 -3.00
N THR A 336 -5.43 18.54 -3.34
CA THR A 336 -4.27 19.27 -2.82
C THR A 336 -4.30 20.66 -3.44
N PHE A 337 -4.44 21.70 -2.61
CA PHE A 337 -4.39 23.08 -3.09
C PHE A 337 -3.07 23.35 -3.82
N ARG A 338 -3.15 23.85 -5.04
CA ARG A 338 -1.99 24.22 -5.86
C ARG A 338 -1.96 25.72 -6.09
N TYR A 339 -0.82 26.34 -5.82
CA TYR A 339 -0.61 27.75 -6.14
C TYR A 339 -0.47 27.91 -7.66
N VAL A 340 -1.17 28.89 -8.22
CA VAL A 340 -0.96 29.31 -9.60
C VAL A 340 0.41 29.95 -9.69
N ARG A 341 1.13 29.70 -10.79
CA ARG A 341 2.41 30.35 -11.07
C ARG A 341 2.20 31.86 -11.20
N CYS A 342 2.66 32.61 -10.21
CA CYS A 342 2.63 34.07 -10.21
C CYS A 342 4.03 34.61 -9.93
N GLY A 343 4.87 34.71 -10.98
CA GLY A 343 6.19 35.33 -10.90
C GLY A 343 7.36 34.40 -11.25
N GLU A 344 8.58 34.92 -11.04
CA GLU A 344 9.83 34.16 -11.11
C GLU A 344 9.99 33.30 -9.85
N SER A 345 10.18 31.99 -10.05
CA SER A 345 10.46 31.05 -8.97
C SER A 345 11.83 31.32 -8.34
N MET A 346 12.03 30.81 -7.12
CA MET A 346 13.28 30.89 -6.37
C MET A 346 14.47 30.44 -7.24
N SER A 347 15.40 31.36 -7.48
CA SER A 347 16.63 31.05 -8.22
C SER A 347 17.58 30.21 -7.37
N LEU A 348 17.66 28.92 -7.66
CA LEU A 348 18.63 28.00 -7.04
C LEU A 348 20.06 28.35 -7.49
N GLY A 349 21.06 28.10 -6.64
CA GLY A 349 22.49 28.25 -6.96
C GLY A 349 23.08 29.64 -6.75
N HIS A 350 22.30 30.61 -6.24
CA HIS A 350 22.71 32.00 -6.05
C HIS A 350 22.86 32.39 -4.56
N MET A 351 23.67 31.64 -3.80
CA MET A 351 23.82 31.82 -2.35
C MET A 351 24.70 32.99 -1.90
N ARG A 352 25.39 33.67 -2.83
CA ARG A 352 26.30 34.78 -2.48
C ARG A 352 25.50 35.95 -1.88
N GLY A 353 25.80 36.31 -0.64
CA GLY A 353 25.13 37.40 0.09
C GLY A 353 23.93 36.96 0.94
N GLN A 354 23.29 35.82 0.64
CA GLN A 354 22.11 35.34 1.39
C GLN A 354 22.46 34.98 2.84
N LYS A 355 23.66 34.41 3.08
CA LYS A 355 24.14 34.05 4.43
C LYS A 355 24.20 35.27 5.37
N SER A 356 24.81 36.36 4.90
CA SER A 356 24.96 37.59 5.69
C SER A 356 23.62 38.27 5.95
N VAL A 357 22.72 38.24 4.96
CA VAL A 357 21.37 38.79 5.10
C VAL A 357 20.56 37.99 6.13
N LEU A 358 20.55 36.66 6.03
CA LEU A 358 19.87 35.79 6.99
C LEU A 358 20.42 36.01 8.41
N GLN A 359 21.75 36.08 8.56
CA GLN A 359 22.39 36.31 9.85
C GLN A 359 21.97 37.67 10.45
N ALA A 360 21.95 38.73 9.64
CA ALA A 360 21.51 40.05 10.09
C ALA A 360 20.03 40.05 10.53
N LYS A 361 19.15 39.36 9.78
CA LYS A 361 17.72 39.24 10.12
C LYS A 361 17.48 38.49 11.42
N LEU A 362 18.17 37.37 11.64
CA LEU A 362 18.04 36.61 12.90
C LEU A 362 18.62 37.36 14.10
N ASN A 363 19.68 38.14 13.89
CA ASN A 363 20.22 39.03 14.92
C ASN A 363 19.21 40.12 15.30
N ASN A 364 18.59 40.77 14.31
CA ASN A 364 17.57 41.80 14.54
C ASN A 364 16.32 41.25 15.23
N ALA A 365 16.01 39.98 14.97
CA ALA A 365 14.89 39.26 15.57
C ALA A 365 15.21 38.62 16.94
N TYR A 366 16.40 38.89 17.52
CA TYR A 366 16.86 38.32 18.80
C TYR A 366 16.92 36.78 18.83
N ILE A 367 17.00 36.12 17.67
CA ILE A 367 17.02 34.65 17.53
C ILE A 367 18.30 34.11 16.87
N HIS A 368 19.40 34.85 17.03
CA HIS A 368 20.73 34.51 16.51
C HIS A 368 21.20 33.06 16.81
N GLN A 369 20.77 32.49 17.94
CA GLN A 369 21.08 31.11 18.33
C GLN A 369 20.59 30.04 17.33
N TYR A 370 19.58 30.34 16.51
CA TYR A 370 19.05 29.42 15.51
C TYR A 370 19.72 29.55 14.14
N PHE A 371 20.66 30.49 13.96
CA PHE A 371 21.30 30.75 12.68
C PHE A 371 22.03 29.52 12.10
N GLU A 372 22.95 28.93 12.85
CA GLU A 372 23.75 27.80 12.35
C GLU A 372 22.90 26.57 11.96
N PRO A 373 21.93 26.12 12.78
CA PRO A 373 21.03 25.04 12.38
C PRO A 373 20.19 25.38 11.14
N LEU A 374 19.65 26.60 11.06
CA LEU A 374 18.81 27.02 9.95
C LEU A 374 19.60 27.13 8.65
N TRP A 375 20.82 27.68 8.71
CA TRP A 375 21.70 27.81 7.56
C TRP A 375 22.13 26.44 7.00
N LYS A 376 22.44 25.48 7.87
CA LYS A 376 22.73 24.10 7.44
C LYS A 376 21.55 23.44 6.74
N ARG A 377 20.33 23.64 7.25
CA ARG A 377 19.11 23.18 6.58
C ARG A 377 18.91 23.85 5.22
N ALA A 378 19.18 25.16 5.12
CA ALA A 378 19.06 25.89 3.85
C ALA A 378 20.02 25.35 2.78
N LEU A 379 21.28 25.08 3.13
CA LEU A 379 22.26 24.47 2.23
C LEU A 379 21.83 23.07 1.78
N ALA A 380 21.40 22.21 2.72
CA ALA A 380 20.96 20.86 2.40
C ALA A 380 19.69 20.84 1.53
N ALA A 381 18.75 21.75 1.79
CA ALA A 381 17.54 21.90 0.99
C ALA A 381 17.88 22.37 -0.43
N GLU A 382 18.77 23.34 -0.59
CA GLU A 382 19.19 23.83 -1.90
C GLU A 382 19.90 22.75 -2.71
N GLU A 383 20.87 22.03 -2.13
CA GLU A 383 21.57 20.92 -2.79
C GLU A 383 20.59 19.85 -3.28
N ARG A 384 19.64 19.46 -2.41
CA ARG A 384 18.60 18.48 -2.76
C ARG A 384 17.70 18.97 -3.90
N LEU A 385 17.22 20.21 -3.84
CA LEU A 385 16.36 20.78 -4.88
C LEU A 385 17.11 20.94 -6.21
N MET A 386 18.40 21.26 -6.18
CA MET A 386 19.25 21.27 -7.37
C MET A 386 19.43 19.86 -7.95
N ALA A 387 19.65 18.86 -7.12
CA ALA A 387 19.75 17.47 -7.58
C ALA A 387 18.44 17.00 -8.25
N MET A 388 17.28 17.42 -7.72
CA MET A 388 15.97 17.17 -8.34
C MET A 388 15.82 17.91 -9.68
N ALA A 389 16.23 19.18 -9.74
CA ALA A 389 16.19 19.97 -10.97
C ALA A 389 17.05 19.37 -12.10
N LEU A 390 18.18 18.75 -11.75
CA LEU A 390 19.04 18.06 -12.70
C LEU A 390 18.47 16.73 -13.18
N ALA A 391 17.72 16.02 -12.32
CA ALA A 391 17.12 14.74 -12.67
C ALA A 391 15.86 14.89 -13.53
N GLU A 392 14.98 15.84 -13.18
CA GLU A 392 13.66 16.01 -13.81
C GLU A 392 13.33 17.50 -14.04
N PRO A 393 13.87 18.14 -15.09
CA PRO A 393 13.74 19.58 -15.29
C PRO A 393 12.31 20.05 -15.58
N GLU A 394 11.50 19.23 -16.26
CA GLU A 394 10.13 19.62 -16.67
C GLU A 394 9.15 19.70 -15.49
N THR A 395 9.29 18.84 -14.48
CA THR A 395 8.39 18.78 -13.31
C THR A 395 8.88 19.63 -12.15
N THR A 396 10.19 19.95 -12.12
CA THR A 396 10.80 20.66 -11.00
C THR A 396 10.32 22.10 -10.88
N GLU A 397 10.00 22.79 -11.99
CA GLU A 397 9.55 24.19 -11.93
C GLU A 397 8.20 24.33 -11.19
N GLU A 398 7.24 23.44 -11.47
CA GLU A 398 5.94 23.40 -10.78
C GLU A 398 6.10 23.05 -9.30
N LEU A 399 6.98 22.08 -9.01
CA LEU A 399 7.31 21.66 -7.66
C LEU A 399 7.93 22.82 -6.84
N LEU A 400 8.89 23.54 -7.42
CA LEU A 400 9.54 24.67 -6.77
C LEU A 400 8.53 25.78 -6.49
N ASN A 401 7.69 26.14 -7.46
CA ASN A 401 6.64 27.14 -7.29
C ASN A 401 5.69 26.78 -6.14
N GLN A 402 5.28 25.50 -6.08
CA GLN A 402 4.38 25.01 -5.04
C GLN A 402 5.03 25.03 -3.65
N LEU A 403 6.27 24.56 -3.54
CA LEU A 403 7.01 24.52 -2.27
C LEU A 403 7.31 25.93 -1.77
N GLU A 404 7.81 26.81 -2.64
CA GLU A 404 8.09 28.21 -2.33
C GLU A 404 6.84 28.92 -1.85
N SER A 405 5.74 28.83 -2.61
CA SER A 405 4.49 29.51 -2.27
C SER A 405 3.91 29.00 -0.96
N THR A 406 3.97 27.68 -0.73
CA THR A 406 3.51 27.09 0.53
C THR A 406 4.32 27.62 1.71
N VAL A 407 5.66 27.55 1.65
CA VAL A 407 6.51 27.99 2.76
C VAL A 407 6.38 29.49 2.98
N LEU A 408 6.33 30.30 1.92
CA LEU A 408 6.20 31.75 2.01
C LEU A 408 4.91 32.18 2.70
N VAL A 409 3.77 31.57 2.33
CA VAL A 409 2.47 31.89 2.95
C VAL A 409 2.49 31.55 4.45
N GLU A 410 2.98 30.38 4.83
CA GLU A 410 3.08 30.00 6.25
C GLU A 410 4.00 30.95 7.04
N CYS A 411 5.07 31.44 6.40
CA CYS A 411 5.96 32.44 6.98
C CYS A 411 5.26 33.80 7.16
N GLN A 412 4.52 34.26 6.15
CA GLN A 412 3.76 35.53 6.20
C GLN A 412 2.61 35.47 7.20
N ASP A 413 1.91 34.34 7.31
CA ASP A 413 0.86 34.13 8.29
C ASP A 413 1.44 34.15 9.72
N ALA A 414 2.61 33.54 9.93
CA ALA A 414 3.31 33.60 11.21
C ALA A 414 3.73 35.05 11.57
N GLU A 415 4.23 35.82 10.61
CA GLU A 415 4.48 37.26 10.76
C GLU A 415 3.21 38.02 11.16
N ALA A 416 2.11 37.79 10.46
CA ALA A 416 0.84 38.46 10.69
C ALA A 416 0.27 38.15 12.09
N LEU A 417 0.39 36.90 12.55
CA LEU A 417 0.02 36.49 13.91
C LEU A 417 0.90 37.18 14.96
N ALA A 418 2.21 37.25 14.71
CA ALA A 418 3.17 37.84 15.62
C ALA A 418 3.10 39.38 15.71
N ARG A 419 2.39 40.06 14.80
CA ARG A 419 2.08 41.51 14.92
C ARG A 419 1.30 41.86 16.19
N ARG A 420 0.60 40.89 16.77
CA ARG A 420 -0.14 41.07 18.04
C ARG A 420 0.79 41.14 19.26
N GLU A 421 2.03 40.66 19.13
CA GLU A 421 3.04 40.72 20.19
C GLU A 421 3.65 42.11 20.26
N VAL A 422 3.53 42.75 21.43
CA VAL A 422 4.02 44.12 21.69
C VAL A 422 5.52 44.11 21.97
N ASP A 423 6.05 43.01 22.53
CA ASP A 423 7.47 42.87 22.84
C ASP A 423 8.27 42.40 21.61
N GLU A 424 9.04 43.31 21.01
CA GLU A 424 9.88 43.04 19.85
C GLU A 424 10.89 41.90 20.08
N ARG A 425 11.35 41.69 21.32
CA ARG A 425 12.29 40.62 21.66
C ARG A 425 11.66 39.23 21.64
N LYS A 426 10.34 39.15 21.82
CA LYS A 426 9.58 37.89 21.78
C LYS A 426 9.00 37.61 20.41
N ARG A 427 8.77 38.65 19.61
CA ARG A 427 8.19 38.54 18.27
C ARG A 427 8.96 37.55 17.39
N GLY A 428 10.28 37.61 17.36
CA GLY A 428 11.07 36.72 16.51
C GLY A 428 11.06 35.26 16.95
N ALA A 429 11.07 35.00 18.26
CA ALA A 429 10.92 33.65 18.78
C ALA A 429 9.54 33.06 18.45
N LEU A 430 8.48 33.87 18.53
CA LEU A 430 7.11 33.47 18.20
C LEU A 430 6.94 33.16 16.71
N ILE A 431 7.50 33.98 15.81
CA ILE A 431 7.51 33.71 14.38
C ILE A 431 8.22 32.37 14.12
N TYR A 432 9.42 32.18 14.69
CA TYR A 432 10.19 30.96 14.49
C TYR A 432 9.45 29.70 14.96
N SER A 433 8.87 29.72 16.16
CA SER A 433 8.13 28.56 16.68
C SER A 433 6.88 28.27 15.85
N THR A 434 6.15 29.30 15.44
CA THR A 434 4.92 29.15 14.64
C THR A 434 5.21 28.57 13.26
N VAL A 435 6.23 29.08 12.57
CA VAL A 435 6.67 28.52 11.27
C VAL A 435 7.08 27.07 11.43
N LEU A 436 7.85 26.73 12.46
CA LEU A 436 8.28 25.36 12.71
C LEU A 436 7.10 24.41 12.95
N GLU A 437 6.13 24.82 13.78
CA GLU A 437 4.93 24.03 14.09
C GLU A 437 4.05 23.83 12.87
N ASN A 438 3.80 24.88 12.08
CA ASN A 438 3.00 24.80 10.85
C ASN A 438 3.65 23.89 9.82
N LEU A 439 4.97 24.02 9.59
CA LEU A 439 5.67 23.18 8.62
C LEU A 439 5.75 21.71 9.08
N ILE A 440 5.84 21.44 10.39
CA ILE A 440 5.69 20.08 10.93
C ILE A 440 4.29 19.54 10.64
N ALA A 441 3.25 20.36 10.87
CA ALA A 441 1.86 19.95 10.66
C ALA A 441 1.59 19.66 9.18
N ILE A 442 2.05 20.51 8.26
CA ILE A 442 1.86 20.33 6.81
C ILE A 442 2.60 19.08 6.31
N ALA A 443 3.87 18.90 6.69
CA ALA A 443 4.63 17.73 6.29
C ALA A 443 4.01 16.40 6.79
N LYS A 444 3.28 16.43 7.92
CA LYS A 444 2.64 15.25 8.50
C LYS A 444 1.22 15.01 7.97
N ASN A 445 0.42 16.06 7.86
CA ASN A 445 -1.02 15.96 7.60
C ASN A 445 -1.36 16.15 6.12
N GLU A 446 -0.56 16.93 5.39
CA GLU A 446 -0.77 17.27 3.98
C GLU A 446 0.52 17.06 3.15
N PRO A 447 1.14 15.86 3.17
CA PRO A 447 2.43 15.63 2.54
C PRO A 447 2.42 15.89 1.02
N SER A 448 1.27 15.67 0.35
CA SER A 448 1.12 15.97 -1.08
C SER A 448 1.18 17.47 -1.42
N ARG A 449 0.81 18.36 -0.47
CA ARG A 449 0.88 19.84 -0.64
C ARG A 449 2.31 20.31 -0.78
N VAL A 450 3.24 19.57 -0.18
CA VAL A 450 4.68 19.85 -0.16
C VAL A 450 5.50 18.74 -0.83
N HIS A 451 4.93 18.00 -1.78
CA HIS A 451 5.65 16.97 -2.57
C HIS A 451 6.42 15.94 -1.72
N ASN A 452 5.88 15.59 -0.55
CA ASN A 452 6.47 14.70 0.46
C ASN A 452 7.83 15.17 1.02
N GLU A 453 8.11 16.48 0.93
CA GLU A 453 9.32 17.03 1.52
C GLU A 453 9.28 17.05 3.04
N SER A 454 10.45 16.79 3.63
CA SER A 454 10.60 16.75 5.08
C SER A 454 10.47 18.14 5.70
N LYS A 455 10.09 18.21 6.98
CA LYS A 455 10.10 19.47 7.75
C LYS A 455 11.45 20.19 7.68
N ASP A 456 12.56 19.45 7.57
CA ASP A 456 13.90 20.02 7.56
C ASP A 456 14.21 20.65 6.19
N THR A 457 13.71 20.07 5.09
CA THR A 457 13.71 20.71 3.76
C THR A 457 12.90 22.01 3.80
N LEU A 458 11.67 21.96 4.32
CA LEU A 458 10.78 23.13 4.37
C LEU A 458 11.34 24.26 5.23
N MET A 459 11.91 23.94 6.40
CA MET A 459 12.61 24.94 7.22
C MET A 459 13.86 25.49 6.51
N GLY A 460 14.57 24.65 5.75
CA GLY A 460 15.67 25.11 4.90
C GLY A 460 15.22 26.12 3.86
N MET A 461 14.09 25.87 3.21
CA MET A 461 13.47 26.80 2.27
C MET A 461 13.07 28.12 2.93
N ALA A 462 12.53 28.12 4.15
CA ALA A 462 12.25 29.35 4.89
C ALA A 462 13.53 30.19 5.11
N GLY A 463 14.67 29.52 5.34
CA GLY A 463 15.99 30.15 5.39
C GLY A 463 16.41 30.81 4.06
N LEU A 464 16.22 30.11 2.93
CA LEU A 464 16.50 30.62 1.59
C LEU A 464 15.62 31.84 1.24
N LEU A 465 14.32 31.77 1.56
CA LEU A 465 13.37 32.86 1.33
C LEU A 465 13.71 34.10 2.17
N SER A 466 14.15 33.91 3.41
CA SER A 466 14.58 35.03 4.25
C SER A 466 15.88 35.67 3.75
N GLY A 467 16.85 34.84 3.32
CA GLY A 467 18.12 35.29 2.74
C GLY A 467 17.97 36.02 1.41
N SER A 468 16.92 35.71 0.63
CA SER A 468 16.53 36.40 -0.61
C SER A 468 15.56 37.57 -0.38
N CYS A 469 15.40 38.01 0.87
CA CYS A 469 14.55 39.13 1.27
C CYS A 469 13.05 39.00 1.01
N LYS A 470 12.52 37.78 0.85
CA LYS A 470 11.07 37.54 0.72
C LYS A 470 10.34 37.45 2.06
N PHE A 471 11.08 37.30 3.17
CA PHE A 471 10.55 37.05 4.51
C PHE A 471 11.46 37.62 5.63
N ALA A 472 10.87 38.09 6.73
CA ALA A 472 11.58 38.62 7.89
C ALA A 472 11.18 37.92 9.21
N TRP A 473 12.16 37.55 10.01
CA TRP A 473 11.91 36.89 11.29
C TRP A 473 11.52 37.85 12.43
N GLY A 474 11.27 39.13 12.15
CA GLY A 474 11.10 40.17 13.16
C GLY A 474 10.80 41.52 12.52
N VAL A 475 11.25 42.61 13.13
CA VAL A 475 11.16 43.94 12.50
C VAL A 475 12.04 43.94 11.24
N PRO A 476 11.56 44.40 10.07
CA PRO A 476 12.38 44.54 8.87
C PRO A 476 13.60 45.44 9.12
N LEU A 477 14.70 45.20 8.38
CA LEU A 477 15.91 46.02 8.51
C LEU A 477 15.69 47.37 7.80
N GLU A 478 16.20 48.47 8.37
CA GLU A 478 16.10 49.80 7.74
C GLU A 478 16.71 49.79 6.33
N GLY A 479 15.89 50.04 5.31
CA GLY A 479 16.28 50.00 3.88
C GLY A 479 15.55 48.95 3.04
N GLU A 480 14.89 47.96 3.67
CA GLU A 480 13.87 47.14 2.99
C GLU A 480 12.60 47.99 2.81
N LYS A 481 12.50 48.73 1.72
CA LYS A 481 11.18 49.23 1.29
C LYS A 481 10.33 48.02 0.92
N ASP A 482 9.11 47.98 1.46
CA ASP A 482 8.08 47.00 1.13
C ASP A 482 8.12 46.68 -0.36
N GLY A 483 8.40 45.41 -0.67
CA GLY A 483 8.47 44.91 -2.03
C GLY A 483 7.14 45.10 -2.75
N VAL A 484 7.13 46.03 -3.70
CA VAL A 484 6.41 45.93 -4.97
C VAL A 484 7.45 45.82 -6.06
#